data_AF-A0A355BYM7-F1
#
_entry.id   AF-A0A355BYM7-F1
#
_cell.length_a   1.000
_cell.length_b   1.000
_cell.length_c   1.000
_cell.angle_alpha   90.00
_cell.angle_beta   90.00
_cell.angle_gamma   90.00
#
_symmetry.space_group_name_H-M   'P 1'
#
loop_
_entity.id
_entity.type
_entity.pdbx_description
1 polymer ?
#
loop_
_entity_poly.entity_id
_entity_poly.type
_entity_poly.pdbx_seq_one_letter_code
_entity_poly.pdbx_strand_id
1 'polypeptide(L)'
;MRPVFLIAWREYKQYVLSRGFLMFLILFPLLVVLGGAAVGLLQSSRPVRAFAVVDDAGGYIEAIDTEIARQHQRETLAAWDQWIKIALDPAKQDADSLPPPFAPGAVTFARIEAIAAGGGFDAGVRLVRDALRPGVPLFKAPKQRFVRVDAGAALKEGETAATAAFALTPYLTGARAWPDGSELFAAVLIPRDYTGRADGPDAQYWSKNLTDPALEIAVGRALTATARRRLAGEFGLDRAALDALADVDAPLQAYEAGAAGGEALKDEDRLRTAFIPAALTYMLLVVVFGVGNLLLTNTIEERSNKIVEVLLSSVTANQLMLGKLIGIAAVGLTMPAIFLVAGAALALAGGEDSG
;
A
#
# COMPACT_ATOMS: atom_id res chain seq x y z
N MET A 1 35.76 -11.14 -39.70
CA MET A 1 35.16 -10.64 -38.44
C MET A 1 34.95 -9.12 -38.43
N ARG A 2 35.88 -8.30 -38.96
CA ARG A 2 35.71 -6.83 -39.04
C ARG A 2 34.36 -6.34 -39.61
N PRO A 3 33.82 -6.88 -40.73
CA PRO A 3 32.55 -6.41 -41.28
C PRO A 3 31.35 -6.64 -40.35
N VAL A 4 31.29 -7.81 -39.72
CA VAL A 4 30.23 -8.19 -38.78
C VAL A 4 30.20 -7.24 -37.57
N PHE A 5 31.37 -6.92 -37.01
CA PHE A 5 31.49 -6.00 -35.88
C PHE A 5 31.07 -4.58 -36.23
N LEU A 6 31.49 -4.07 -37.40
CA LEU A 6 31.13 -2.71 -37.84
C LEU A 6 29.62 -2.57 -38.03
N ILE A 7 28.97 -3.60 -38.58
CA ILE A 7 27.51 -3.67 -38.72
C ILE A 7 26.87 -3.70 -37.32
N ALA A 8 27.32 -4.59 -36.44
CA ALA A 8 26.79 -4.70 -35.08
C ALA A 8 26.89 -3.38 -34.29
N TRP A 9 28.04 -2.71 -34.37
CA TRP A 9 28.28 -1.43 -33.70
C TRP A 9 27.42 -0.29 -34.24
N ARG A 10 27.22 -0.25 -35.56
CA ARG A 10 26.31 0.71 -36.20
C ARG A 10 24.89 0.52 -35.69
N GLU A 11 24.38 -0.70 -35.75
CA GLU A 11 23.02 -1.05 -35.27
C GLU A 11 22.88 -0.69 -33.79
N TYR A 12 23.84 -1.12 -32.96
CA TYR A 12 23.87 -0.82 -31.54
C TYR A 12 23.76 0.69 -31.25
N LYS A 13 24.61 1.50 -31.89
CA LYS A 13 24.60 2.96 -31.71
C LYS A 13 23.29 3.59 -32.13
N GLN A 14 22.73 3.16 -33.27
CA GLN A 14 21.47 3.70 -33.77
C GLN A 14 20.34 3.54 -32.76
N TYR A 15 20.33 2.42 -32.02
CA TYR A 15 19.29 2.13 -31.04
C TYR A 15 19.55 2.72 -29.66
N VAL A 16 20.75 2.53 -29.10
CA VAL A 16 21.09 3.04 -27.76
C VAL A 16 21.17 4.57 -27.71
N LEU A 17 21.58 5.21 -28.81
CA LEU A 17 21.61 6.68 -28.89
C LEU A 17 20.32 7.27 -29.48
N SER A 18 19.29 6.44 -29.72
CA SER A 18 18.00 6.94 -30.17
C SER A 18 17.32 7.79 -29.09
N ARG A 19 16.57 8.81 -29.52
CA ARG A 19 15.76 9.62 -28.59
C ARG A 19 14.77 8.77 -27.81
N GLY A 20 14.19 7.74 -28.44
CA GLY A 20 13.26 6.82 -27.79
C GLY A 20 13.92 6.04 -26.65
N PHE A 21 15.12 5.48 -26.87
CA PHE A 21 15.86 4.77 -25.84
C PHE A 21 16.22 5.69 -24.67
N LEU A 22 16.75 6.89 -24.95
CA LEU A 22 17.13 7.85 -23.91
C LEU A 22 15.93 8.37 -23.11
N MET A 23 14.81 8.67 -23.79
CA MET A 23 13.56 9.04 -23.12
C MET A 23 13.08 7.91 -22.22
N PHE A 24 13.10 6.68 -22.71
CA PHE A 24 12.65 5.52 -21.95
C PHE A 24 13.53 5.22 -20.73
N LEU A 25 14.86 5.37 -20.88
CA LEU A 25 15.84 5.21 -19.79
C LEU A 25 15.56 6.14 -18.61
N ILE A 26 15.05 7.34 -18.87
CA ILE A 26 14.67 8.33 -17.84
C ILE A 26 13.21 8.16 -17.40
N LEU A 27 12.31 7.87 -18.33
CA LEU A 27 10.88 7.76 -18.06
C LEU A 27 10.57 6.57 -17.15
N PHE A 28 11.27 5.45 -17.31
CA PHE A 28 11.05 4.26 -16.48
C PHE A 28 11.30 4.51 -14.98
N PRO A 29 12.48 4.99 -14.53
CA PRO A 29 12.69 5.30 -13.12
C PRO A 29 11.77 6.42 -12.64
N LEU A 30 11.44 7.39 -13.50
CA LEU A 30 10.46 8.42 -13.17
C LEU A 30 9.07 7.82 -12.91
N LEU A 31 8.59 6.89 -13.73
CA LEU A 31 7.31 6.19 -13.54
C LEU A 31 7.31 5.35 -12.26
N VAL A 32 8.43 4.71 -11.94
CA VAL A 32 8.58 3.96 -10.69
C VAL A 32 8.49 4.89 -9.48
N VAL A 33 9.21 6.00 -9.49
CA VAL A 33 9.17 7.02 -8.43
C VAL A 33 7.78 7.64 -8.32
N LEU A 34 7.17 8.04 -9.44
CA LEU A 34 5.82 8.61 -9.48
C LEU A 34 4.77 7.59 -9.05
N GLY A 35 4.91 6.32 -9.42
CA GLY A 35 4.01 5.24 -9.01
C GLY A 35 4.05 5.02 -7.50
N GLY A 36 5.26 4.95 -6.92
CA GLY A 36 5.45 4.88 -5.47
C GLY A 36 4.87 6.10 -4.75
N ALA A 37 5.18 7.30 -5.25
CA ALA A 37 4.65 8.55 -4.73
C ALA A 37 3.12 8.64 -4.85
N ALA A 38 2.54 8.16 -5.95
CA ALA A 38 1.09 8.12 -6.16
C ALA A 38 0.41 7.17 -5.19
N VAL A 39 0.98 5.99 -4.91
CA VAL A 39 0.46 5.07 -3.89
C VAL A 39 0.52 5.73 -2.50
N GLY A 40 1.63 6.38 -2.15
CA GLY A 40 1.75 7.13 -0.91
C GLY A 40 0.73 8.28 -0.80
N LEU A 41 0.54 9.04 -1.87
CA LEU A 41 -0.43 10.14 -1.93
C LEU A 41 -1.87 9.63 -1.81
N LEU A 42 -2.21 8.55 -2.51
CA LEU A 42 -3.53 7.90 -2.45
C LEU A 42 -3.84 7.37 -1.05
N GLN A 43 -2.83 6.94 -0.30
CA GLN A 43 -3.00 6.56 1.10
C GLN A 43 -3.22 7.78 2.02
N SER A 44 -2.54 8.89 1.74
CA SER A 44 -2.65 10.12 2.55
C SER A 44 -3.96 10.92 2.32
N SER A 45 -4.61 10.75 1.16
CA SER A 45 -5.80 11.53 0.76
C SER A 45 -7.13 10.77 0.89
N ARG A 46 -7.20 9.69 1.69
CA ARG A 46 -8.46 8.94 1.85
C ARG A 46 -9.51 9.84 2.52
N PRO A 47 -10.66 10.12 1.86
CA PRO A 47 -11.66 11.01 2.43
C PRO A 47 -12.29 10.40 3.67
N VAL A 48 -12.66 11.26 4.61
CA VAL A 48 -13.52 10.86 5.74
C VAL A 48 -14.87 10.49 5.17
N ARG A 49 -15.35 9.30 5.51
CA ARG A 49 -16.58 8.71 4.97
C ARG A 49 -17.59 8.55 6.08
N ALA A 50 -18.78 9.11 5.87
CA ALA A 50 -19.91 8.97 6.79
C ALA A 50 -20.58 7.62 6.60
N PHE A 51 -20.93 6.93 7.70
CA PHE A 51 -21.75 5.73 7.64
C PHE A 51 -22.87 5.76 8.68
N ALA A 52 -24.02 5.16 8.36
CA ALA A 52 -25.16 5.09 9.26
C ALA A 52 -25.28 3.68 9.83
N VAL A 53 -25.76 3.57 11.06
CA VAL A 53 -26.06 2.28 11.70
C VAL A 53 -27.48 2.31 12.21
N VAL A 54 -28.26 1.30 11.86
CA VAL A 54 -29.59 1.02 12.41
C VAL A 54 -29.47 -0.27 13.20
N ASP A 55 -29.60 -0.17 14.51
CA ASP A 55 -29.38 -1.28 15.45
C ASP A 55 -30.66 -1.58 16.23
N ASP A 56 -31.53 -2.40 15.65
CA ASP A 56 -32.77 -2.82 16.31
C ASP A 56 -32.52 -3.88 17.39
N ALA A 57 -31.40 -4.62 17.30
CA ALA A 57 -31.00 -5.59 18.33
C ALA A 57 -30.47 -4.88 19.60
N GLY A 58 -29.96 -3.66 19.42
CA GLY A 58 -29.35 -2.83 20.46
C GLY A 58 -27.96 -3.32 20.86
N GLY A 59 -27.13 -2.40 21.34
CA GLY A 59 -25.82 -2.68 21.94
C GLY A 59 -24.70 -3.09 20.96
N TYR A 60 -24.88 -2.90 19.65
CA TYR A 60 -23.84 -3.08 18.64
C TYR A 60 -23.23 -1.75 18.19
N ILE A 61 -23.98 -0.64 18.26
CA ILE A 61 -23.49 0.69 17.87
C ILE A 61 -22.18 1.04 18.61
N GLU A 62 -22.18 0.95 19.94
CA GLU A 62 -21.00 1.28 20.77
C GLU A 62 -19.81 0.35 20.46
N ALA A 63 -20.08 -0.92 20.19
CA ALA A 63 -19.04 -1.87 19.82
C ALA A 63 -18.42 -1.57 18.45
N ILE A 64 -19.22 -1.13 17.48
CA ILE A 64 -18.74 -0.69 16.16
C ILE A 64 -17.88 0.56 16.31
N ASP A 65 -18.34 1.56 17.05
CA ASP A 65 -17.58 2.80 17.29
C ASP A 65 -16.25 2.51 17.99
N THR A 66 -16.25 1.61 18.97
CA THR A 66 -15.05 1.17 19.70
C THR A 66 -14.06 0.47 18.76
N GLU A 67 -14.52 -0.43 17.89
CA GLU A 67 -13.63 -1.14 16.94
C GLU A 67 -13.04 -0.18 15.89
N ILE A 68 -13.82 0.79 15.41
CA ILE A 68 -13.33 1.82 14.48
C ILE A 68 -12.28 2.70 15.17
N ALA A 69 -12.53 3.12 16.41
CA ALA A 69 -11.58 3.90 17.19
C ALA A 69 -10.29 3.11 17.45
N ARG A 70 -10.40 1.83 17.84
CA ARG A 70 -9.26 0.93 18.03
C ARG A 70 -8.45 0.78 16.75
N GLN A 71 -9.09 0.53 15.61
CA GLN A 71 -8.39 0.45 14.32
C GLN A 71 -7.68 1.77 14.00
N HIS A 72 -8.33 2.90 14.21
CA HIS A 72 -7.74 4.22 13.98
C HIS A 72 -6.51 4.47 14.87
N GLN A 73 -6.53 4.06 16.14
CA GLN A 73 -5.38 4.16 17.02
C GLN A 73 -4.20 3.30 16.55
N ARG A 74 -4.47 2.07 16.08
CA ARG A 74 -3.44 1.19 15.50
C ARG A 74 -2.84 1.77 14.22
N GLU A 75 -3.68 2.32 13.35
CA GLU A 75 -3.24 3.02 12.14
C GLU A 75 -2.38 4.25 12.48
N THR A 76 -2.75 5.00 13.54
CA THR A 76 -1.98 6.15 14.01
C THR A 76 -0.61 5.75 14.56
N LEU A 77 -0.55 4.67 15.34
CA LEU A 77 0.72 4.14 15.84
C LEU A 77 1.62 3.63 14.71
N ALA A 78 1.06 2.90 13.74
CA ALA A 78 1.80 2.47 12.56
C ALA A 78 2.31 3.67 11.73
N ALA A 79 1.48 4.70 11.56
CA ALA A 79 1.88 5.93 10.87
C ALA A 79 2.97 6.69 11.62
N TRP A 80 2.96 6.68 12.95
CA TRP A 80 4.03 7.22 13.78
C TRP A 80 5.35 6.49 13.52
N ASP A 81 5.34 5.16 13.57
CA ASP A 81 6.52 4.32 13.34
C ASP A 81 7.13 4.53 11.94
N GLN A 82 6.27 4.66 10.93
CA GLN A 82 6.71 4.98 9.58
C GLN A 82 7.27 6.41 9.48
N TRP A 83 6.61 7.38 10.13
CA TRP A 83 7.04 8.78 10.08
C TRP A 83 8.40 8.96 10.74
N ILE A 84 8.65 8.41 11.93
CA ILE A 84 9.94 8.59 12.62
C ILE A 84 11.12 8.00 11.82
N LYS A 85 10.94 6.87 11.14
CA LYS A 85 11.98 6.27 10.28
C LYS A 85 12.36 7.16 9.09
N ILE A 86 11.38 7.85 8.52
CA ILE A 86 11.59 8.77 7.38
C ILE A 86 12.10 10.13 7.87
N ALA A 87 11.57 10.61 8.99
CA ALA A 87 11.72 11.97 9.47
C ALA A 87 13.04 12.21 10.23
N LEU A 88 13.56 11.18 10.91
CA LEU A 88 14.79 11.28 11.67
C LEU A 88 16.02 11.27 10.79
N ASP A 89 17.00 12.09 11.16
CA ASP A 89 18.36 12.02 10.67
C ASP A 89 19.11 10.94 11.46
N PRO A 90 19.44 9.79 10.84
CA PRO A 90 20.07 8.67 11.55
C PRO A 90 21.44 9.04 12.14
N ALA A 91 22.12 10.05 11.58
CA ALA A 91 23.38 10.55 12.13
C ALA A 91 23.20 11.29 13.47
N LYS A 92 22.00 11.77 13.77
CA LYS A 92 21.68 12.47 15.02
C LYS A 92 20.99 11.55 16.02
N GLN A 93 20.01 10.79 15.55
CA GLN A 93 19.23 9.89 16.39
C GLN A 93 18.63 8.79 15.54
N ASP A 94 19.00 7.55 15.87
CA ASP A 94 18.40 6.39 15.26
C ASP A 94 16.99 6.15 15.82
N ALA A 95 16.04 5.78 14.95
CA ALA A 95 14.64 5.62 15.32
C ALA A 95 14.45 4.44 16.28
N ASP A 96 15.17 3.34 16.06
CA ASP A 96 15.08 2.13 16.90
C ASP A 96 15.69 2.35 18.29
N SER A 97 16.55 3.37 18.44
CA SER A 97 17.17 3.77 19.72
C SER A 97 16.31 4.67 20.61
N LEU A 98 15.13 5.10 20.13
CA LEU A 98 14.24 5.97 20.90
C LEU A 98 13.77 5.29 22.20
N PRO A 99 13.53 6.06 23.28
CA PRO A 99 12.97 5.50 24.50
C PRO A 99 11.53 5.01 24.26
N PRO A 100 11.12 3.87 24.86
CA PRO A 100 9.72 3.48 24.93
C PRO A 100 8.87 4.58 25.58
N PRO A 101 7.61 4.77 25.15
CA PRO A 101 6.88 3.97 24.17
C PRO A 101 7.01 4.48 22.71
N PHE A 102 7.86 5.49 22.46
CA PHE A 102 7.94 6.20 21.18
C PHE A 102 8.82 5.51 20.12
N ALA A 103 9.71 4.61 20.53
CA ALA A 103 10.49 3.79 19.60
C ALA A 103 9.59 2.91 18.72
N PRO A 104 9.91 2.70 17.42
CA PRO A 104 9.19 1.80 16.55
C PRO A 104 9.11 0.39 17.14
N GLY A 105 7.99 -0.31 16.91
CA GLY A 105 7.85 -1.65 17.45
C GLY A 105 6.50 -2.28 17.16
N ALA A 106 6.16 -3.32 17.92
CA ALA A 106 4.88 -3.99 17.75
C ALA A 106 3.70 -3.01 17.97
N VAL A 107 2.70 -3.08 17.07
CA VAL A 107 1.47 -2.28 17.15
C VAL A 107 0.48 -2.98 18.09
N THR A 108 0.70 -2.80 19.39
CA THR A 108 -0.10 -3.38 20.48
C THR A 108 -0.91 -2.33 21.21
N PHE A 109 -2.00 -2.76 21.84
CA PHE A 109 -2.85 -1.89 22.64
C PHE A 109 -2.09 -1.26 23.82
N ALA A 110 -1.30 -2.05 24.55
CA ALA A 110 -0.49 -1.57 25.67
C ALA A 110 0.46 -0.42 25.29
N ARG A 111 1.04 -0.44 24.07
CA ARG A 111 1.91 0.63 23.60
C ARG A 111 1.11 1.89 23.26
N ILE A 112 -0.08 1.74 22.68
CA ILE A 112 -1.00 2.86 22.40
C ILE A 112 -1.36 3.56 23.72
N GLU A 113 -1.73 2.80 24.74
CA GLU A 113 -2.05 3.34 26.07
C GLU A 113 -0.84 4.02 26.72
N ALA A 114 0.35 3.42 26.63
CA ALA A 114 1.57 4.02 27.16
C ALA A 114 1.89 5.36 26.49
N ILE A 115 1.69 5.48 25.16
CA ILE A 115 1.85 6.75 24.44
C ILE A 115 0.82 7.77 24.93
N ALA A 116 -0.45 7.38 25.05
CA ALA A 116 -1.50 8.26 25.54
C ALA A 116 -1.19 8.77 26.97
N ALA A 117 -0.77 7.88 27.87
CA ALA A 117 -0.34 8.22 29.23
C ALA A 117 0.91 9.12 29.25
N GLY A 118 1.81 8.96 28.28
CA GLY A 118 3.02 9.77 28.10
C GLY A 118 2.79 11.15 27.48
N GLY A 119 1.54 11.60 27.34
CA GLY A 119 1.21 12.91 26.74
C GLY A 119 1.00 12.86 25.22
N GLY A 120 0.75 11.66 24.68
CA GLY A 120 0.40 11.44 23.28
C GLY A 120 1.57 11.62 22.30
N PHE A 121 1.24 11.59 21.00
CA PHE A 121 2.23 11.75 19.94
C PHE A 121 2.90 13.13 19.93
N ASP A 122 2.24 14.16 20.48
CA ASP A 122 2.85 15.50 20.62
C ASP A 122 4.08 15.47 21.55
N ALA A 123 4.08 14.62 22.58
CA ALA A 123 5.24 14.41 23.43
C ALA A 123 6.39 13.74 22.66
N GLY A 124 6.06 12.75 21.83
CA GLY A 124 7.00 12.12 20.91
C GLY A 124 7.62 13.13 19.94
N VAL A 125 6.80 14.01 19.33
CA VAL A 125 7.30 15.05 18.41
C VAL A 125 8.26 16.01 19.12
N ARG A 126 7.99 16.37 20.38
CA ARG A 126 8.91 17.20 21.17
C ARG A 126 10.24 16.49 21.45
N LEU A 127 10.21 15.19 21.70
CA LEU A 127 11.39 14.37 21.97
C LEU A 127 12.35 14.34 20.77
N VAL A 128 11.83 14.21 19.55
CA VAL A 128 12.64 14.00 18.34
C VAL A 128 12.96 15.27 17.55
N ARG A 129 12.50 16.44 18.03
CA ARG A 129 12.47 17.68 17.25
C ARG A 129 13.82 18.11 16.70
N ASP A 130 14.88 17.98 17.48
CA ASP A 130 16.24 18.43 17.12
C ASP A 130 16.96 17.46 16.17
N ALA A 131 16.45 16.21 16.11
CA ALA A 131 16.96 15.14 15.26
C ALA A 131 16.23 15.02 13.92
N LEU A 132 15.23 15.87 13.65
CA LEU A 132 14.50 15.85 12.37
C LEU A 132 15.39 16.31 11.21
N ARG A 133 15.21 15.66 10.04
CA ARG A 133 15.78 16.12 8.77
C ARG A 133 15.19 17.48 8.37
N PRO A 134 15.96 18.34 7.67
CA PRO A 134 15.46 19.63 7.21
C PRO A 134 14.25 19.49 6.27
N GLY A 135 13.22 20.30 6.50
CA GLY A 135 12.05 20.38 5.61
C GLY A 135 10.98 19.29 5.79
N VAL A 136 11.17 18.35 6.73
CA VAL A 136 10.16 17.33 7.02
C VAL A 136 8.99 17.94 7.81
N PRO A 137 7.73 17.76 7.38
CA PRO A 137 6.58 18.21 8.15
C PRO A 137 6.46 17.45 9.47
N LEU A 138 6.05 18.15 10.53
CA LEU A 138 5.77 17.54 11.82
C LEU A 138 4.67 16.48 11.69
N PHE A 139 4.78 15.43 12.50
CA PHE A 139 3.79 14.37 12.54
C PHE A 139 2.39 14.92 12.76
N LYS A 140 1.45 14.44 11.94
CA LYS A 140 0.02 14.65 12.13
C LYS A 140 -0.63 13.30 12.08
N ALA A 141 -1.43 12.99 13.11
CA ALA A 141 -2.22 11.78 13.13
C ALA A 141 -3.10 11.71 11.86
N PRO A 142 -3.22 10.53 11.24
CA PRO A 142 -4.14 10.34 10.13
C PRO A 142 -5.57 10.70 10.56
N LYS A 143 -6.43 11.10 9.63
CA LYS A 143 -7.84 11.32 9.97
C LYS A 143 -8.53 9.97 10.15
N GLN A 144 -9.45 9.88 11.12
CA GLN A 144 -10.33 8.72 11.23
C GLN A 144 -11.16 8.58 9.94
N ARG A 145 -10.95 7.48 9.23
CA ARG A 145 -11.51 7.26 7.88
C ARG A 145 -13.04 7.12 7.87
N PHE A 146 -13.61 6.57 8.93
CA PHE A 146 -15.04 6.28 9.03
C PHE A 146 -15.63 6.99 10.24
N VAL A 147 -16.66 7.79 10.00
CA VAL A 147 -17.37 8.54 11.05
C VAL A 147 -18.82 8.14 10.99
N ARG A 148 -19.38 7.73 12.12
CA ARG A 148 -20.79 7.36 12.20
C ARG A 148 -21.65 8.61 12.22
N VAL A 149 -22.68 8.64 11.38
CA VAL A 149 -23.73 9.66 11.40
C VAL A 149 -24.99 9.10 12.05
N ASP A 150 -25.79 9.98 12.64
CA ASP A 150 -27.04 9.60 13.27
C ASP A 150 -28.08 9.19 12.21
N ALA A 151 -28.40 7.89 12.15
CA ALA A 151 -29.40 7.35 11.23
C ALA A 151 -30.79 7.97 11.45
N GLY A 152 -31.11 8.38 12.68
CA GLY A 152 -32.38 9.03 13.02
C GLY A 152 -32.62 10.35 12.30
N ALA A 153 -31.56 11.00 11.79
CA ALA A 153 -31.68 12.22 11.00
C ALA A 153 -32.35 12.00 9.62
N ALA A 154 -32.34 10.77 9.11
CA ALA A 154 -32.88 10.42 7.79
C ALA A 154 -34.09 9.47 7.86
N LEU A 155 -34.28 8.76 8.97
CA LEU A 155 -35.33 7.77 9.17
C LEU A 155 -36.55 8.39 9.88
N LYS A 156 -37.76 7.93 9.53
CA LYS A 156 -38.97 8.27 10.29
C LYS A 156 -39.04 7.47 11.58
N GLU A 157 -39.77 8.01 12.56
CA GLU A 157 -40.04 7.31 13.81
C GLU A 157 -40.74 5.97 13.56
N GLY A 158 -40.20 4.90 14.13
CA GLY A 158 -40.70 3.52 13.96
C GLY A 158 -40.17 2.76 12.74
N GLU A 159 -39.26 3.34 11.94
CA GLU A 159 -38.55 2.57 10.91
C GLU A 159 -37.61 1.54 11.55
N THR A 160 -37.64 0.31 11.03
CA THR A 160 -36.80 -0.81 11.46
C THR A 160 -35.65 -1.02 10.49
N ALA A 161 -34.65 -1.81 10.88
CA ALA A 161 -33.54 -2.24 10.03
C ALA A 161 -34.04 -2.83 8.69
N ALA A 162 -35.19 -3.52 8.68
CA ALA A 162 -35.76 -4.10 7.46
C ALA A 162 -36.31 -3.03 6.49
N THR A 163 -36.84 -1.92 6.99
CA THR A 163 -37.41 -0.83 6.16
C THR A 163 -36.40 0.28 5.87
N ALA A 164 -35.42 0.47 6.75
CA ALA A 164 -34.41 1.52 6.69
C ALA A 164 -33.52 1.42 5.44
N ALA A 165 -33.31 0.22 4.89
CA ALA A 165 -32.55 0.03 3.64
C ALA A 165 -33.09 0.91 2.51
N PHE A 166 -34.40 0.90 2.30
CA PHE A 166 -35.05 1.68 1.25
C PHE A 166 -35.01 3.18 1.53
N ALA A 167 -35.18 3.59 2.78
CA ALA A 167 -35.12 4.99 3.18
C ALA A 167 -33.70 5.59 3.04
N LEU A 168 -32.66 4.78 3.27
CA LEU A 168 -31.25 5.19 3.17
C LEU A 168 -30.72 5.13 1.73
N THR A 169 -31.36 4.38 0.83
CA THR A 169 -30.93 4.19 -0.57
C THR A 169 -30.68 5.50 -1.34
N PRO A 170 -31.54 6.54 -1.28
CA PRO A 170 -31.27 7.81 -1.96
C PRO A 170 -29.99 8.49 -1.49
N TYR A 171 -29.62 8.32 -0.21
CA TYR A 171 -28.38 8.87 0.34
C TYR A 171 -27.16 8.05 -0.08
N LEU A 172 -27.24 6.72 -0.01
CA LEU A 172 -26.17 5.81 -0.44
C LEU A 172 -25.84 5.92 -1.93
N THR A 173 -26.86 6.21 -2.76
CA THR A 173 -26.69 6.35 -4.21
C THR A 173 -26.16 7.72 -4.63
N GLY A 174 -26.19 8.71 -3.72
CA GLY A 174 -25.85 10.11 -3.97
C GLY A 174 -26.99 10.92 -4.60
N ALA A 175 -28.21 10.37 -4.66
CA ALA A 175 -29.39 11.11 -5.14
C ALA A 175 -29.85 12.20 -4.16
N ARG A 176 -29.48 12.07 -2.88
CA ARG A 176 -29.75 13.04 -1.82
C ARG A 176 -28.53 13.17 -0.90
N ALA A 177 -28.13 14.40 -0.56
CA ALA A 177 -27.09 14.65 0.43
C ALA A 177 -27.59 14.33 1.85
N TRP A 178 -26.70 13.90 2.75
CA TRP A 178 -27.05 13.71 4.16
C TRP A 178 -27.39 15.07 4.82
N PRO A 179 -28.22 15.13 5.89
CA PRO A 179 -28.64 16.39 6.49
C PRO A 179 -27.52 17.35 6.95
N ASP A 180 -26.35 16.82 7.31
CA ASP A 180 -25.17 17.61 7.68
C ASP A 180 -24.28 18.00 6.47
N GLY A 181 -24.72 17.68 5.25
CA GLY A 181 -23.99 17.89 4.00
C GLY A 181 -22.98 16.79 3.65
N SER A 182 -22.82 15.77 4.48
CA SER A 182 -21.93 14.64 4.19
C SER A 182 -22.50 13.69 3.12
N GLU A 183 -21.62 12.94 2.47
CA GLU A 183 -22.01 11.84 1.59
C GLU A 183 -22.02 10.53 2.38
N LEU A 184 -23.17 9.86 2.38
CA LEU A 184 -23.32 8.58 3.06
C LEU A 184 -22.61 7.48 2.25
N PHE A 185 -21.50 7.00 2.77
CA PHE A 185 -20.69 5.95 2.16
C PHE A 185 -21.33 4.57 2.31
N ALA A 186 -21.83 4.25 3.50
CA ALA A 186 -22.43 2.96 3.81
C ALA A 186 -23.53 3.04 4.87
N ALA A 187 -24.40 2.04 4.91
CA ALA A 187 -25.36 1.81 5.97
C ALA A 187 -25.25 0.37 6.49
N VAL A 188 -25.26 0.22 7.81
CA VAL A 188 -25.27 -1.07 8.50
C VAL A 188 -26.64 -1.26 9.15
N LEU A 189 -27.32 -2.36 8.84
CA LEU A 189 -28.66 -2.64 9.33
C LEU A 189 -28.62 -3.94 10.13
N ILE A 190 -28.92 -3.86 11.42
CA ILE A 190 -28.86 -4.98 12.36
C ILE A 190 -30.29 -5.25 12.83
N PRO A 191 -30.92 -6.36 12.40
CA PRO A 191 -32.30 -6.66 12.75
C PRO A 191 -32.46 -7.04 14.22
N ARG A 192 -33.66 -6.87 14.78
CA ARG A 192 -33.95 -7.06 16.21
C ARG A 192 -33.61 -8.45 16.74
N ASP A 193 -33.76 -9.46 15.90
CA ASP A 193 -33.50 -10.88 16.16
C ASP A 193 -32.08 -11.30 15.79
N TYR A 194 -31.18 -10.35 15.51
CA TYR A 194 -29.76 -10.62 15.26
C TYR A 194 -29.08 -11.19 16.51
N THR A 195 -28.58 -12.43 16.38
CA THR A 195 -27.83 -13.12 17.44
C THR A 195 -26.38 -13.40 17.06
N GLY A 196 -26.00 -13.17 15.80
CA GLY A 196 -24.69 -13.55 15.26
C GLY A 196 -24.48 -15.07 15.11
N ARG A 197 -25.56 -15.86 15.21
CA ARG A 197 -25.54 -17.31 14.94
C ARG A 197 -25.89 -17.59 13.48
N ALA A 198 -25.39 -18.71 12.95
CA ALA A 198 -25.57 -19.09 11.55
C ALA A 198 -27.04 -19.41 11.16
N ASP A 199 -27.89 -19.71 12.14
CA ASP A 199 -29.32 -19.99 11.99
C ASP A 199 -30.21 -18.76 12.22
N GLY A 200 -29.61 -17.61 12.56
CA GLY A 200 -30.30 -16.35 12.77
C GLY A 200 -30.35 -15.46 11.51
N PRO A 201 -31.05 -14.32 11.58
CA PRO A 201 -31.01 -13.32 10.51
C PRO A 201 -29.62 -12.69 10.39
N ASP A 202 -29.25 -12.30 9.18
CA ASP A 202 -28.00 -11.60 8.90
C ASP A 202 -28.12 -10.09 9.13
N ALA A 203 -27.03 -9.48 9.60
CA ALA A 203 -26.85 -8.04 9.50
C ALA A 203 -26.51 -7.68 8.05
N GLN A 204 -27.03 -6.55 7.58
CA GLN A 204 -26.87 -6.12 6.19
C GLN A 204 -25.92 -4.93 6.10
N TYR A 205 -24.98 -5.00 5.15
CA TYR A 205 -24.08 -3.90 4.80
C TYR A 205 -24.42 -3.37 3.41
N TRP A 206 -24.83 -2.10 3.34
CA TRP A 206 -25.23 -1.43 2.11
C TRP A 206 -24.21 -0.36 1.75
N SER A 207 -23.55 -0.48 0.60
CA SER A 207 -22.58 0.49 0.10
C SER A 207 -22.63 0.54 -1.43
N LYS A 208 -22.46 1.73 -2.01
CA LYS A 208 -22.26 1.89 -3.46
C LYS A 208 -20.85 1.48 -3.90
N ASN A 209 -19.88 1.52 -2.99
CA ASN A 209 -18.48 1.21 -3.26
C ASN A 209 -18.10 -0.15 -2.68
N LEU A 210 -17.88 -1.12 -3.57
CA LEU A 210 -17.50 -2.49 -3.23
C LEU A 210 -15.98 -2.73 -3.25
N THR A 211 -15.17 -1.70 -3.53
CA THR A 211 -13.71 -1.82 -3.66
C THR A 211 -12.94 -1.48 -2.38
N ASP A 212 -13.61 -0.96 -1.35
CA ASP A 212 -13.03 -0.63 -0.04
C ASP A 212 -13.75 -1.42 1.06
N PRO A 213 -13.34 -2.67 1.34
CA PRO A 213 -14.00 -3.54 2.33
C PRO A 213 -13.63 -3.17 3.77
N ALA A 214 -12.86 -2.10 4.01
CA ALA A 214 -12.30 -1.82 5.33
C ALA A 214 -13.39 -1.59 6.39
N LEU A 215 -14.45 -0.86 6.07
CA LEU A 215 -15.56 -0.63 7.01
C LEU A 215 -16.36 -1.92 7.25
N GLU A 216 -16.65 -2.68 6.20
CA GLU A 216 -17.35 -3.97 6.30
C GLU A 216 -16.59 -4.95 7.22
N ILE A 217 -15.27 -5.06 7.03
CA ILE A 217 -14.41 -5.89 7.88
C ILE A 217 -14.44 -5.41 9.33
N ALA A 218 -14.33 -4.10 9.56
CA ALA A 218 -14.35 -3.52 10.92
C ALA A 218 -15.69 -3.78 11.62
N VAL A 219 -16.81 -3.53 10.93
CA VAL A 219 -18.15 -3.82 11.43
C VAL A 219 -18.32 -5.32 11.70
N GLY A 220 -17.90 -6.19 10.77
CA GLY A 220 -17.98 -7.64 10.95
C GLY A 220 -17.21 -8.15 12.17
N ARG A 221 -16.02 -7.59 12.44
CA ARG A 221 -15.25 -7.87 13.67
C ARG A 221 -15.99 -7.42 14.92
N ALA A 222 -16.54 -6.20 14.91
CA ALA A 222 -17.30 -5.66 16.03
C ALA A 222 -18.55 -6.50 16.33
N LEU A 223 -19.32 -6.86 15.31
CA LEU A 223 -20.50 -7.71 15.44
C LEU A 223 -20.12 -9.09 15.99
N THR A 224 -19.08 -9.71 15.42
CA THR A 224 -18.61 -11.04 15.85
C THR A 224 -18.13 -11.03 17.30
N ALA A 225 -17.31 -10.05 17.68
CA ALA A 225 -16.82 -9.92 19.06
C ALA A 225 -17.98 -9.71 20.04
N THR A 226 -18.95 -8.88 19.69
CA THR A 226 -20.11 -8.58 20.53
C THR A 226 -21.05 -9.78 20.67
N ALA A 227 -21.33 -10.49 19.57
CA ALA A 227 -22.13 -11.72 19.60
C ALA A 227 -21.46 -12.80 20.46
N ARG A 228 -20.13 -12.98 20.34
CA ARG A 228 -19.36 -13.90 21.18
C ARG A 228 -19.43 -13.54 22.66
N ARG A 229 -19.31 -12.26 23.01
CA ARG A 229 -19.44 -11.80 24.41
C ARG A 229 -20.82 -12.09 24.99
N ARG A 230 -21.89 -11.83 24.22
CA ARG A 230 -23.26 -12.13 24.66
C ARG A 230 -23.45 -13.62 24.90
N LEU A 231 -23.02 -14.45 23.96
CA LEU A 231 -23.08 -15.90 24.06
C LEU A 231 -22.29 -16.42 25.27
N ALA A 232 -21.08 -15.91 25.48
CA ALA A 232 -20.25 -16.30 26.63
C ALA A 232 -20.91 -15.97 27.97
N GLY A 233 -21.64 -14.85 28.04
CA GLY A 233 -22.46 -14.50 29.20
C GLY A 233 -23.60 -15.52 29.47
N GLU A 234 -24.18 -16.12 28.42
CA GLU A 234 -25.17 -17.21 28.58
C GLU A 234 -24.56 -18.45 29.24
N PHE A 235 -23.25 -18.69 29.04
CA PHE A 235 -22.50 -19.77 29.70
C PHE A 235 -21.93 -19.39 31.08
N GLY A 236 -22.28 -18.22 31.61
CA GLY A 236 -21.82 -17.74 32.92
C GLY A 236 -20.36 -17.29 32.95
N LEU A 237 -19.75 -17.02 31.79
CA LEU A 237 -18.40 -16.44 31.72
C LEU A 237 -18.45 -14.94 32.07
N ASP A 238 -17.53 -14.50 32.93
CA ASP A 238 -17.44 -13.12 33.37
C ASP A 238 -16.99 -12.19 32.22
N ARG A 239 -17.61 -11.00 32.13
CA ARG A 239 -17.30 -10.02 31.07
C ARG A 239 -15.89 -9.46 31.20
N ALA A 240 -15.45 -9.16 32.43
CA ALA A 240 -14.12 -8.62 32.64
C ALA A 240 -13.04 -9.64 32.28
N ALA A 241 -13.27 -10.93 32.57
CA ALA A 241 -12.39 -12.00 32.12
C ALA A 241 -12.33 -12.12 30.59
N LEU A 242 -13.45 -11.95 29.87
CA LEU A 242 -13.48 -11.97 28.41
C LEU A 242 -12.78 -10.77 27.78
N ASP A 243 -12.90 -9.59 28.37
CA ASP A 243 -12.21 -8.39 27.89
C ASP A 243 -10.70 -8.50 28.14
N ALA A 244 -10.29 -8.99 29.31
CA ALA A 244 -8.89 -9.30 29.57
C ALA A 244 -8.29 -10.33 28.59
N LEU A 245 -9.10 -11.31 28.14
CA LEU A 245 -8.70 -12.25 27.09
C LEU A 245 -8.65 -11.62 25.69
N ALA A 246 -9.57 -10.72 25.39
CA ALA A 246 -9.63 -10.02 24.10
C ALA A 246 -8.49 -9.01 23.93
N ASP A 247 -7.99 -8.45 25.04
CA ASP A 247 -6.86 -7.52 25.07
C ASP A 247 -5.49 -8.22 25.02
N VAL A 248 -5.45 -9.56 25.01
CA VAL A 248 -4.22 -10.31 24.78
C VAL A 248 -3.78 -10.17 23.34
N ASP A 249 -2.88 -9.22 23.10
CA ASP A 249 -2.12 -9.14 21.86
C ASP A 249 -0.94 -10.13 21.90
N ALA A 250 -0.87 -11.05 20.93
CA ALA A 250 0.28 -11.92 20.73
C ALA A 250 1.19 -11.33 19.64
N PRO A 251 2.18 -10.48 19.98
CA PRO A 251 3.03 -9.83 18.99
C PRO A 251 3.84 -10.89 18.24
N LEU A 252 3.64 -10.96 16.93
CA LEU A 252 4.41 -11.81 16.04
C LEU A 252 5.44 -10.96 15.30
N GLN A 253 6.71 -11.22 15.57
CA GLN A 253 7.82 -10.69 14.78
C GLN A 253 8.32 -11.78 13.84
N ALA A 254 8.52 -11.42 12.57
CA ALA A 254 9.17 -12.32 11.62
C ALA A 254 10.68 -12.16 11.71
N TYR A 255 11.42 -13.25 11.57
CA TYR A 255 12.88 -13.29 11.59
C TYR A 255 13.40 -13.88 10.29
N GLU A 256 14.56 -13.41 9.83
CA GLU A 256 15.14 -13.90 8.59
C GLU A 256 15.92 -15.19 8.87
N ALA A 257 15.55 -16.28 8.22
CA ALA A 257 16.17 -17.59 8.45
C ALA A 257 17.64 -17.67 8.00
N GLY A 258 18.13 -16.69 7.22
CA GLY A 258 19.49 -16.66 6.65
C GLY A 258 20.44 -15.61 7.23
N ALA A 259 19.95 -14.65 8.02
CA ALA A 259 20.78 -13.60 8.59
C ALA A 259 21.59 -14.17 9.78
N ALA A 260 22.92 -14.05 9.71
CA ALA A 260 23.84 -14.49 10.76
C ALA A 260 23.64 -13.64 12.02
N GLY A 261 22.70 -14.04 12.87
CA GLY A 261 22.33 -13.30 14.08
C GLY A 261 20.85 -13.36 14.44
N GLY A 262 19.98 -13.80 13.52
CA GLY A 262 18.54 -13.86 13.80
C GLY A 262 17.97 -12.47 14.08
N GLU A 263 18.20 -11.52 13.17
CA GLU A 263 17.55 -10.21 13.26
C GLU A 263 16.08 -10.30 12.82
N ALA A 264 15.22 -9.53 13.49
CA ALA A 264 13.83 -9.42 13.11
C ALA A 264 13.72 -8.70 11.75
N LEU A 265 12.94 -9.26 10.82
CA LEU A 265 12.62 -8.60 9.55
C LEU A 265 11.93 -7.27 9.87
N LYS A 266 12.57 -6.17 9.49
CA LYS A 266 11.92 -4.87 9.47
C LYS A 266 10.95 -4.83 8.29
N ASP A 267 9.84 -4.10 8.44
CA ASP A 267 8.86 -3.96 7.34
C ASP A 267 9.46 -3.26 6.10
N GLU A 268 10.50 -2.46 6.28
CA GLU A 268 11.30 -1.87 5.20
C GLU A 268 12.03 -2.94 4.39
N ASP A 269 12.57 -3.97 5.05
CA ASP A 269 13.22 -5.09 4.39
C ASP A 269 12.22 -5.93 3.61
N ARG A 270 10.99 -6.11 4.13
CA ARG A 270 9.91 -6.77 3.38
C ARG A 270 9.56 -6.01 2.12
N LEU A 271 9.39 -4.69 2.21
CA LEU A 271 9.05 -3.86 1.07
C LEU A 271 10.19 -3.89 0.03
N ARG A 272 11.44 -3.74 0.47
CA ARG A 272 12.63 -3.83 -0.39
C ARG A 272 12.75 -5.20 -1.05
N THR A 273 12.55 -6.27 -0.29
CA THR A 273 12.63 -7.67 -0.76
C THR A 273 11.51 -8.01 -1.74
N ALA A 274 10.31 -7.45 -1.59
CA ALA A 274 9.22 -7.64 -2.55
C ALA A 274 9.36 -6.74 -3.79
N PHE A 275 9.84 -5.51 -3.60
CA PHE A 275 9.91 -4.51 -4.65
C PHE A 275 11.02 -4.78 -5.67
N ILE A 276 12.21 -5.20 -5.22
CA ILE A 276 13.34 -5.46 -6.12
C ILE A 276 12.99 -6.55 -7.17
N PRO A 277 12.49 -7.74 -6.79
CA PRO A 277 12.07 -8.76 -7.76
C PRO A 277 10.93 -8.29 -8.66
N ALA A 278 9.96 -7.54 -8.13
CA ALA A 278 8.86 -6.99 -8.92
C ALA A 278 9.36 -5.99 -9.99
N ALA A 279 10.25 -5.08 -9.61
CA ALA A 279 10.88 -4.13 -10.50
C ALA A 279 11.74 -4.84 -11.57
N LEU A 280 12.50 -5.87 -11.19
CA LEU A 280 13.27 -6.70 -12.13
C LEU A 280 12.37 -7.46 -13.11
N THR A 281 11.26 -8.01 -12.63
CA THR A 281 10.27 -8.72 -13.46
C THR A 281 9.60 -7.78 -14.45
N TYR A 282 9.20 -6.59 -13.98
CA TYR A 282 8.63 -5.56 -14.84
C TYR A 282 9.66 -5.02 -15.85
N MET A 283 10.92 -4.86 -15.45
CA MET A 283 12.02 -4.52 -16.36
C MET A 283 12.22 -5.59 -17.44
N LEU A 284 12.17 -6.88 -17.07
CA LEU A 284 12.25 -7.98 -18.04
C LEU A 284 11.11 -7.92 -19.05
N LEU A 285 9.88 -7.71 -18.57
CA LEU A 285 8.69 -7.54 -19.42
C LEU A 285 8.92 -6.43 -20.44
N VAL A 286 9.37 -5.28 -19.96
CA VAL A 286 9.70 -4.10 -20.77
C VAL A 286 10.78 -4.38 -21.81
N VAL A 287 11.85 -5.11 -21.47
CA VAL A 287 12.91 -5.48 -22.41
C VAL A 287 12.38 -6.42 -23.49
N VAL A 288 11.57 -7.41 -23.12
CA VAL A 288 10.98 -8.36 -24.07
C VAL A 288 10.08 -7.64 -25.08
N PHE A 289 9.14 -6.81 -24.60
CA PHE A 289 8.26 -6.04 -25.49
C PHE A 289 9.01 -4.95 -26.26
N GLY A 290 9.99 -4.30 -25.64
CA GLY A 290 10.80 -3.25 -26.25
C GLY A 290 11.67 -3.77 -27.39
N VAL A 291 12.45 -4.83 -27.15
CA VAL A 291 13.29 -5.47 -28.17
C VAL A 291 12.44 -6.17 -29.23
N GLY A 292 11.31 -6.77 -28.84
CA GLY A 292 10.36 -7.35 -29.79
C GLY A 292 9.79 -6.32 -30.78
N ASN A 293 9.38 -5.15 -30.27
CA ASN A 293 8.94 -4.05 -31.11
C ASN A 293 10.08 -3.50 -31.99
N LEU A 294 11.28 -3.39 -31.42
CA LEU A 294 12.49 -2.99 -32.17
C LEU A 294 12.74 -3.89 -33.38
N LEU A 295 12.66 -5.21 -33.18
CA LEU A 295 12.85 -6.21 -34.23
C LEU A 295 11.78 -6.11 -35.31
N LEU A 296 10.52 -5.89 -34.91
CA LEU A 296 9.40 -5.75 -35.84
C LEU A 296 9.57 -4.50 -36.72
N THR A 297 9.80 -3.34 -36.12
CA THR A 297 10.01 -2.08 -36.86
C THR A 297 11.24 -2.17 -37.77
N ASN A 298 12.34 -2.75 -37.28
CA ASN A 298 13.55 -2.99 -38.09
C ASN A 298 13.27 -3.83 -39.34
N THR A 299 12.50 -4.90 -39.19
CA THR A 299 12.21 -5.82 -40.30
C THR A 299 11.32 -5.13 -41.34
N ILE A 300 10.38 -4.30 -40.88
CA ILE A 300 9.51 -3.50 -41.75
C ILE A 300 10.33 -2.44 -42.50
N GLU A 301 11.18 -1.68 -41.80
CA GLU A 301 12.04 -0.66 -42.40
C GLU A 301 13.03 -1.27 -43.41
N GLU A 302 13.61 -2.42 -43.08
CA GLU A 302 14.55 -3.13 -43.94
C GLU A 302 13.91 -3.61 -45.23
N ARG A 303 12.66 -4.08 -45.17
CA ARG A 303 11.90 -4.47 -46.36
C ARG A 303 11.47 -3.27 -47.22
N SER A 304 11.38 -2.07 -46.62
CA SER A 304 10.91 -0.85 -47.28
C SER A 304 12.04 0.04 -47.84
N ASN A 305 13.31 -0.18 -47.45
CA ASN A 305 14.43 0.68 -47.81
C ASN A 305 15.43 0.01 -48.77
N LYS A 306 15.82 0.71 -49.85
CA LYS A 306 16.90 0.31 -50.79
C LYS A 306 18.29 0.17 -50.14
N ILE A 307 18.40 0.43 -48.84
CA ILE A 307 19.63 0.37 -48.04
C ILE A 307 20.22 -1.07 -48.05
N VAL A 308 19.38 -2.09 -48.08
CA VAL A 308 19.81 -3.50 -48.10
C VAL A 308 20.56 -3.85 -49.39
N GLU A 309 20.07 -3.37 -50.54
CA GLU A 309 20.69 -3.62 -51.85
C GLU A 309 22.09 -2.98 -51.94
N VAL A 310 22.23 -1.76 -51.41
CA VAL A 310 23.52 -1.06 -51.34
C VAL A 310 24.49 -1.76 -50.39
N LEU A 311 24.03 -2.23 -49.22
CA LEU A 311 24.88 -2.94 -48.27
C LEU A 311 25.32 -4.32 -48.78
N LEU A 312 24.42 -5.06 -49.44
CA LEU A 312 24.72 -6.37 -50.02
C LEU A 312 25.72 -6.31 -51.20
N SER A 313 25.88 -5.14 -51.84
CA SER A 313 26.93 -4.93 -52.83
C SER A 313 28.35 -4.97 -52.24
N SER A 314 28.48 -4.79 -50.92
CA SER A 314 29.76 -4.65 -50.22
C SER A 314 30.02 -5.72 -49.15
N VAL A 315 28.98 -6.40 -48.65
CA VAL A 315 29.07 -7.47 -47.63
C VAL A 315 28.09 -8.62 -47.91
N THR A 316 28.43 -9.84 -47.49
CA THR A 316 27.55 -11.00 -47.72
C THR A 316 26.33 -10.99 -46.80
N ALA A 317 25.22 -11.59 -47.24
CA ALA A 317 23.96 -11.66 -46.48
C ALA A 317 24.15 -12.24 -45.06
N ASN A 318 24.94 -13.32 -44.93
CA ASN A 318 25.21 -13.93 -43.63
C ASN A 318 25.97 -12.98 -42.67
N GLN A 319 26.90 -12.18 -43.19
CA GLN A 319 27.64 -11.20 -42.38
C GLN A 319 26.74 -10.05 -41.92
N LEU A 320 25.81 -9.63 -42.78
CA LEU A 320 24.80 -8.61 -42.46
C LEU A 320 23.84 -9.09 -41.37
N MET A 321 23.27 -10.28 -41.54
CA MET A 321 22.34 -10.87 -40.56
C MET A 321 23.00 -11.11 -39.21
N LEU A 322 24.22 -11.66 -39.19
CA LEU A 322 24.95 -11.91 -37.95
C LEU A 322 25.31 -10.61 -37.23
N GLY A 323 25.76 -9.59 -37.97
CA GLY A 323 26.05 -8.27 -37.40
C GLY A 323 24.79 -7.64 -36.78
N LYS A 324 23.66 -7.72 -37.48
CA LYS A 324 22.38 -7.19 -37.00
C LYS A 324 21.87 -7.91 -35.74
N LEU A 325 21.92 -9.24 -35.73
CA LEU A 325 21.53 -10.02 -34.56
C LEU A 325 22.37 -9.67 -33.32
N ILE A 326 23.69 -9.58 -33.47
CA ILE A 326 24.60 -9.22 -32.38
C ILE A 326 24.34 -7.78 -31.90
N GLY A 327 24.12 -6.85 -32.82
CA GLY A 327 23.81 -5.46 -32.48
C GLY A 327 22.52 -5.34 -31.65
N ILE A 328 21.44 -5.99 -32.10
CA ILE A 328 20.14 -5.97 -31.40
C ILE A 328 20.21 -6.72 -30.06
N ALA A 329 20.92 -7.86 -29.99
CA ALA A 329 21.14 -8.57 -28.74
C ALA A 329 21.89 -7.70 -27.72
N ALA A 330 22.91 -6.95 -28.16
CA ALA A 330 23.64 -6.03 -27.30
C ALA A 330 22.77 -4.86 -26.78
N VAL A 331 21.84 -4.35 -27.60
CA VAL A 331 20.85 -3.35 -27.18
C VAL A 331 19.95 -3.90 -26.07
N GLY A 332 19.44 -5.13 -26.24
CA GLY A 332 18.57 -5.78 -25.25
C GLY A 332 19.25 -6.03 -23.90
N LEU A 333 20.56 -6.22 -23.88
CA LEU A 333 21.36 -6.40 -22.65
C LEU A 333 21.78 -5.07 -22.00
N THR A 334 21.90 -4.00 -22.78
CA THR A 334 22.39 -2.71 -22.28
C THR A 334 21.45 -2.10 -21.25
N MET A 335 20.14 -2.19 -21.49
CA MET A 335 19.16 -1.59 -20.58
C MET A 335 19.16 -2.26 -19.20
N PRO A 336 19.00 -3.59 -19.06
CA PRO A 336 19.17 -4.28 -17.78
C PRO A 336 20.51 -4.00 -17.11
N ALA A 337 21.60 -3.97 -17.88
CA ALA A 337 22.94 -3.75 -17.33
C ALA A 337 23.05 -2.37 -16.66
N ILE A 338 22.51 -1.30 -17.27
CA ILE A 338 22.52 0.04 -16.66
C ILE A 338 21.77 0.04 -15.32
N PHE A 339 20.57 -0.55 -15.27
CA PHE A 339 19.77 -0.59 -14.04
C PHE A 339 20.36 -1.50 -12.97
N LEU A 340 20.94 -2.63 -13.35
CA LEU A 340 21.63 -3.52 -12.41
C LEU A 340 22.87 -2.85 -11.80
N VAL A 341 23.66 -2.15 -12.60
CA VAL A 341 24.83 -1.40 -12.12
C VAL A 341 24.40 -0.24 -11.23
N ALA A 342 23.38 0.53 -11.63
CA ALA A 342 22.84 1.62 -10.80
C ALA A 342 22.26 1.09 -9.47
N GLY A 343 21.51 -0.01 -9.50
CA GLY A 343 20.96 -0.65 -8.31
C GLY A 343 22.05 -1.20 -7.39
N ALA A 344 23.09 -1.83 -7.95
CA ALA A 344 24.24 -2.28 -7.19
C ALA A 344 25.01 -1.11 -6.56
N ALA A 345 25.22 -0.02 -7.29
CA ALA A 345 25.87 1.18 -6.76
C ALA A 345 25.08 1.81 -5.61
N LEU A 346 23.74 1.88 -5.73
CA LEU A 346 22.87 2.35 -4.66
C LEU A 346 22.88 1.42 -3.44
N ALA A 347 22.88 0.11 -3.66
CA ALA A 347 22.95 -0.86 -2.57
C ALA A 347 24.28 -0.80 -1.81
N LEU A 348 25.39 -0.57 -2.52
CA LEU A 348 26.70 -0.37 -1.92
C LEU A 348 26.77 0.95 -1.13
N ALA A 349 26.24 2.04 -1.70
CA ALA A 349 26.19 3.33 -1.01
C ALA A 349 25.26 3.35 0.22
N GLY A 350 24.20 2.52 0.23
CA GLY A 350 23.30 2.39 1.37
C GLY A 350 23.72 1.35 2.42
N GLY A 351 24.72 0.50 2.12
CA GLY A 351 25.21 -0.54 3.03
C GLY A 351 26.37 -0.09 3.93
N GLU A 352 26.99 1.07 3.67
CA GLU A 352 28.04 1.64 4.53
C GLU A 352 27.50 2.28 5.82
N ASP A 353 26.19 2.55 5.90
CA ASP A 353 25.55 3.14 7.10
C ASP A 353 25.05 2.10 8.12
N SER A 354 25.28 0.80 7.89
CA SER A 354 24.81 -0.30 8.77
C SER A 354 25.94 -1.14 9.38
N GLY A 355 27.12 -0.55 9.58
CA GLY A 355 28.31 -1.20 10.15
C GLY A 355 28.56 -0.89 11.63
#